data_AF-A0A9R1N301-F1
#
_entry.id   AF-A0A9R1N301-F1
#
_cell.length_a   1.000
_cell.length_b   1.000
_cell.length_c   1.000
_cell.angle_alpha   90.00
_cell.angle_beta   90.00
_cell.angle_gamma   90.00
#
_symmetry.space_group_name_H-M   'P 1'
#
loop_
_entity.id
_entity.type
_entity.pdbx_description
1 polymer ?
#
loop_
_entity_poly.entity_id
_entity_poly.type
_entity_poly.pdbx_seq_one_letter_code
_entity_poly.pdbx_strand_id
1 'polypeptide(L)'
;MSAMEIFGHVKEVDCYPNIFIAYRILFTVPVTVASAERSFSKLKLLKNYLRSTITQERLNGLATSCIEKKLLDEIDIDPIISDFASRNVRRNF
;
A
#
# COMPACT_ATOMS: atom_id res chain seq x y z
N MET A 1 -5.49 -6.88 28.76
CA MET A 1 -6.21 -5.90 27.93
C MET A 1 -5.27 -5.45 26.82
N SER A 2 -5.51 -5.86 25.59
CA SER A 2 -4.71 -5.52 24.40
C SER A 2 -4.98 -4.07 23.98
N ALA A 3 -4.01 -3.42 23.32
CA ALA A 3 -4.18 -2.07 22.78
C ALA A 3 -5.40 -1.96 21.82
N MET A 4 -5.74 -3.05 21.13
CA MET A 4 -6.94 -3.12 20.27
C MET A 4 -8.24 -3.11 21.05
N GLU A 5 -8.28 -3.73 22.23
CA GLU A 5 -9.47 -3.74 23.10
C GLU A 5 -9.72 -2.34 23.69
N ILE A 6 -8.64 -1.66 24.09
CA ILE A 6 -8.69 -0.28 24.58
C ILE A 6 -9.16 0.66 23.47
N PHE A 7 -8.65 0.49 22.24
CA PHE A 7 -9.10 1.26 21.08
C PHE A 7 -10.60 1.04 20.78
N GLY A 8 -11.08 -0.20 20.91
CA GLY A 8 -12.50 -0.53 20.77
C GLY A 8 -13.38 0.25 21.74
N HIS A 9 -13.03 0.26 23.03
CA HIS A 9 -13.75 1.04 24.03
C HIS A 9 -13.65 2.55 23.83
N VAL A 10 -12.48 3.08 23.47
CA VAL A 10 -12.33 4.52 23.19
C VAL A 10 -13.19 4.94 22.00
N LYS A 11 -13.37 4.06 21.00
CA LYS A 11 -14.26 4.30 19.86
C LYS A 11 -15.75 4.28 20.27
N GLU A 12 -16.15 3.40 21.18
CA GLU A 12 -17.54 3.32 21.65
C GLU A 12 -17.93 4.49 22.56
N VAL A 13 -17.01 4.94 23.40
CA VAL A 13 -17.27 5.99 24.40
C VAL A 13 -17.28 7.40 23.77
N ASP A 14 -16.64 7.60 22.61
CA ASP A 14 -16.56 8.84 21.79
C ASP A 14 -16.20 10.16 22.54
N CYS A 15 -15.87 10.09 23.83
CA CYS A 15 -15.56 11.25 24.67
C CYS A 15 -14.15 11.81 24.45
N TYR A 16 -13.26 11.08 23.77
CA TYR A 16 -11.83 11.41 23.70
C TYR A 16 -11.30 11.45 22.27
N PRO A 17 -11.67 12.45 21.47
CA PRO A 17 -11.30 12.54 20.05
C PRO A 17 -9.78 12.57 19.84
N ASN A 18 -9.03 13.26 20.72
CA ASN A 18 -7.57 13.32 20.61
C ASN A 18 -6.89 11.98 20.91
N ILE A 19 -7.42 11.21 21.86
CA ILE A 19 -6.91 9.88 22.20
C ILE A 19 -7.18 8.92 21.04
N PHE A 20 -8.37 8.98 20.46
CA PHE A 20 -8.72 8.21 19.26
C PHE A 20 -7.78 8.50 18.08
N ILE A 21 -7.47 9.78 17.82
CA ILE A 21 -6.51 10.17 16.78
C ILE A 21 -5.11 9.65 17.10
N ALA A 22 -4.64 9.76 18.34
CA ALA A 22 -3.33 9.28 18.75
C ALA A 22 -3.18 7.76 18.55
N TYR A 23 -4.19 6.97 18.92
CA TYR A 23 -4.20 5.53 18.68
C TYR A 23 -4.21 5.18 17.20
N ARG A 24 -4.97 5.91 16.37
CA ARG A 24 -4.92 5.71 14.91
C ARG A 24 -3.52 5.95 14.36
N ILE A 25 -2.87 7.05 14.76
CA ILE A 25 -1.49 7.33 14.34
C ILE A 25 -0.57 6.19 14.80
N LEU A 26 -0.64 5.80 16.06
CA LEU A 26 0.18 4.73 16.64
C LEU A 26 0.05 3.42 15.85
N PHE A 27 -1.16 3.04 15.43
CA PHE A 27 -1.37 1.83 14.63
C PHE A 27 -0.93 1.95 13.18
N THR A 28 -0.90 3.17 12.62
CA THR A 28 -0.41 3.41 11.24
C THR A 28 1.10 3.54 11.14
N VAL A 29 1.78 3.92 12.23
CA VAL A 29 3.24 4.00 12.25
C VAL A 29 3.79 2.58 12.17
N PRO A 30 4.68 2.28 11.21
CA PRO A 30 5.30 0.97 11.13
C PRO A 30 6.08 0.72 12.43
N VAL A 31 5.57 -0.21 13.25
CA VAL A 31 6.12 -0.52 14.58
C VAL A 31 7.53 -1.11 14.49
N THR A 32 7.93 -1.61 13.31
CA THR A 32 9.22 -2.27 13.11
C THR A 32 10.00 -1.70 11.94
N VAL A 33 11.31 -1.49 12.17
CA VAL A 33 12.29 -1.13 11.14
C VAL A 33 12.30 -2.15 9.98
N ALA A 34 12.02 -3.42 10.29
CA ALA A 34 11.92 -4.51 9.31
C ALA A 34 10.90 -4.25 8.19
N SER A 35 9.80 -3.52 8.45
CA SER A 35 8.82 -3.18 7.42
C SER A 35 9.39 -2.18 6.40
N ALA A 36 10.08 -1.16 6.89
CA ALA A 36 10.78 -0.18 6.05
C ALA A 36 11.92 -0.85 5.28
N GLU A 37 12.75 -1.67 5.94
CA GLU A 37 13.85 -2.42 5.30
C GLU A 37 13.35 -3.33 4.18
N ARG A 38 12.24 -4.06 4.40
CA ARG A 38 11.62 -4.89 3.36
C ARG A 38 11.21 -4.06 2.15
N SER A 39 10.62 -2.88 2.37
CA SER A 39 10.19 -1.96 1.30
C SER A 39 11.39 -1.40 0.52
N PHE A 40 12.46 -0.98 1.21
CA PHE A 40 13.69 -0.51 0.56
C PHE A 40 14.44 -1.62 -0.18
N SER A 41 14.41 -2.86 0.33
CA SER A 41 14.96 -4.03 -0.36
C SER A 41 14.26 -4.27 -1.69
N LYS A 42 12.92 -4.17 -1.73
CA LYS A 42 12.15 -4.23 -2.99
C LYS A 42 12.47 -3.07 -3.92
N LEU A 43 12.58 -1.85 -3.39
CA LEU A 43 12.92 -0.68 -4.20
C LEU A 43 14.29 -0.81 -4.88
N LYS A 44 15.28 -1.39 -4.18
CA LYS A 44 16.61 -1.68 -4.73
C LYS A 44 16.56 -2.65 -5.92
N LEU A 45 15.64 -3.62 -5.91
CA LEU A 45 15.44 -4.54 -7.03
C LEU A 45 14.74 -3.85 -8.22
N LEU A 46 13.80 -2.94 -7.94
CA LEU A 46 13.07 -2.19 -8.97
C LEU A 46 13.95 -1.14 -9.67
N LYS A 47 14.70 -0.36 -8.88
CA LYS A 47 15.60 0.68 -9.36
C LYS A 47 17.04 0.17 -9.33
N ASN A 48 17.45 -0.45 -10.44
CA ASN A 48 18.82 -0.91 -10.65
C ASN A 48 19.52 -0.09 -11.73
N TYR A 49 20.83 -0.32 -11.91
CA TYR A 49 21.67 0.44 -12.83
C TYR A 49 21.13 0.45 -14.28
N LEU A 50 20.66 -0.71 -14.75
CA LEU A 50 20.10 -0.88 -16.10
C LEU A 50 18.74 -0.19 -16.28
N ARG A 51 18.02 0.08 -15.19
CA ARG A 51 16.70 0.74 -15.17
C ARG A 51 16.77 2.15 -14.57
N SER A 52 17.94 2.80 -14.64
CA SER A 52 18.19 4.11 -14.05
C SER A 52 17.36 5.25 -14.67
N THR A 53 16.85 5.07 -15.89
CA THR A 53 16.06 6.06 -16.64
C THR A 53 14.55 5.96 -16.42
N ILE A 54 14.08 5.13 -15.49
CA ILE A 54 12.65 5.00 -15.19
C ILE A 54 12.06 6.30 -14.62
N THR A 55 10.86 6.69 -15.05
CA THR A 55 10.16 7.86 -14.52
C THR A 55 9.73 7.62 -13.08
N GLN A 56 9.63 8.70 -12.29
CA GLN A 56 9.21 8.60 -10.88
C GLN A 56 7.79 8.05 -10.75
N GLU A 57 6.88 8.47 -11.62
CA GLU A 57 5.50 7.96 -11.67
C GLU A 57 5.47 6.43 -11.84
N ARG A 58 6.21 5.92 -12.83
CA ARG A 58 6.27 4.48 -13.09
C ARG A 58 6.98 3.72 -11.98
N LEU A 59 8.04 4.29 -11.40
CA LEU A 59 8.76 3.69 -10.27
C LEU A 59 7.84 3.55 -9.05
N ASN A 60 7.10 4.61 -8.71
CA ASN A 60 6.19 4.62 -7.58
C ASN A 60 5.08 3.59 -7.76
N GLY A 61 4.44 3.53 -8.94
CA GLY A 61 3.41 2.51 -9.22
C GLY A 61 3.91 1.07 -9.09
N LEU A 62 5.13 0.79 -9.59
CA LEU A 62 5.75 -0.53 -9.44
C LEU A 62 6.15 -0.82 -7.98
N ALA A 63 6.65 0.17 -7.26
CA ALA A 63 7.01 0.05 -5.85
C ALA A 63 5.78 -0.29 -5.00
N THR A 64 4.68 0.43 -5.17
CA THR A 64 3.40 0.14 -4.50
C THR A 64 2.92 -1.27 -4.80
N SER A 65 2.92 -1.68 -6.06
CA SER A 65 2.50 -3.04 -6.46
C SER A 65 3.39 -4.14 -5.84
N CYS A 66 4.69 -3.88 -5.69
CA CYS A 66 5.62 -4.84 -5.10
C CYS A 66 5.55 -4.91 -3.57
N ILE A 67 5.30 -3.78 -2.90
CA ILE A 67 5.15 -3.70 -1.44
C ILE A 67 3.82 -4.33 -1.03
N GLU A 68 2.74 -3.98 -1.73
CA GLU A 68 1.38 -4.44 -1.47
C GLU A 68 1.03 -5.74 -2.22
N LYS A 69 2.04 -6.52 -2.61
CA LYS A 69 1.84 -7.74 -3.40
C LYS A 69 0.82 -8.71 -2.76
N LYS A 70 0.80 -8.82 -1.43
CA LYS A 70 -0.16 -9.70 -0.73
C LYS A 70 -1.61 -9.28 -0.97
N LEU A 71 -1.89 -7.98 -0.87
CA LEU A 71 -3.21 -7.44 -1.16
C LEU A 71 -3.54 -7.57 -2.65
N LEU A 72 -2.54 -7.36 -3.52
CA LEU A 72 -2.71 -7.54 -4.96
C LEU A 72 -3.07 -8.98 -5.34
N ASP A 73 -2.49 -9.97 -4.65
CA ASP A 73 -2.79 -11.38 -4.87
C ASP A 73 -4.23 -11.77 -4.43
N GLU A 74 -4.90 -10.93 -3.62
CA GLU A 74 -6.31 -11.10 -3.20
C GLU A 74 -7.31 -10.41 -4.14
N ILE A 75 -6.85 -9.52 -5.03
CA ILE A 75 -7.70 -8.76 -5.94
C ILE A 75 -7.99 -9.58 -7.21
N ASP A 76 -9.26 -9.66 -7.61
CA ASP A 76 -9.64 -10.23 -8.90
C ASP A 76 -9.20 -9.33 -10.06
N ILE A 77 -8.34 -9.88 -10.92
CA ILE A 77 -7.68 -9.16 -12.01
C ILE A 77 -8.52 -9.21 -13.30
N ASP A 78 -9.42 -10.19 -13.44
CA ASP A 78 -10.24 -10.38 -14.64
C ASP A 78 -11.10 -9.15 -15.02
N PRO A 79 -11.83 -8.49 -14.09
CA PRO A 79 -12.58 -7.29 -14.42
C PRO A 79 -11.68 -6.12 -14.84
N ILE A 80 -10.48 -6.03 -14.25
CA ILE A 80 -9.50 -4.97 -14.57
C ILE A 80 -8.96 -5.15 -15.99
N ILE A 81 -8.64 -6.39 -16.37
CA ILE A 81 -8.17 -6.72 -17.73
C ILE A 81 -9.28 -6.41 -18.74
N SER A 82 -10.52 -6.80 -18.45
CA SER A 82 -11.66 -6.54 -19.33
C SER A 82 -11.91 -5.04 -19.53
N ASP A 83 -11.90 -4.26 -18.45
CA ASP A 83 -12.03 -2.79 -18.51
C ASP A 83 -10.87 -2.17 -19.32
N PHE A 84 -9.63 -2.56 -19.03
CA PHE A 84 -8.46 -2.07 -19.77
C PHE A 84 -8.54 -2.39 -21.27
N ALA A 85 -8.95 -3.61 -21.61
CA ALA A 85 -9.13 -4.04 -22.99
C ALA A 85 -10.22 -3.21 -23.68
N SER A 86 -11.37 -3.00 -23.02
CA SER A 86 -12.49 -2.22 -23.56
C SER A 86 -12.11 -0.76 -23.88
N ARG A 87 -11.22 -0.16 -23.07
CA ARG A 87 -10.72 1.21 -23.26
C ARG A 87 -9.65 1.31 -24.34
N ASN A 88 -8.90 0.24 -24.58
CA ASN A 88 -7.80 0.18 -25.57
C ASN A 88 -8.21 -0.38 -26.94
N VAL A 89 -9.50 -0.65 -27.18
CA VAL A 89 -10.01 -1.13 -28.50
C VAL A 89 -9.65 -0.18 -29.66
N ARG A 90 -9.25 1.07 -29.39
CA ARG A 90 -8.81 2.04 -30.41
C ARG A 90 -7.30 2.04 -30.68
N ARG A 91 -6.67 0.88 -30.80
CA ARG A 91 -5.42 0.76 -31.57
C ARG A 91 -5.71 0.00 -32.85
N ASN A 92 -6.39 0.67 -33.78
CA ASN A 92 -6.34 0.27 -35.19
C ASN A 92 -4.89 0.43 -35.65
N PHE A 93 -4.28 -0.67 -36.07
CA PHE A 93 -3.10 -0.65 -36.91
C PHE A 93 -3.47 -0.15 -38.32
#